data_AF-A0A5N6TGG6-F1
#
_entry.id   AF-A0A5N6TGG6-F1
#
_cell.length_a   1.000
_cell.length_b   1.000
_cell.length_c   1.000
_cell.angle_alpha   90.00
_cell.angle_beta   90.00
_cell.angle_gamma   90.00
#
_symmetry.space_group_name_H-M   'P 1'
#
loop_
_entity.id
_entity.type
_entity.pdbx_description
1 polymer ?
#
loop_
_entity_poly.entity_id
_entity_poly.type
_entity_poly.pdbx_seq_one_letter_code
_entity_poly.pdbx_strand_id
1 'polypeptide(L)'
;MPETNLEMPKITNPFDQILTDCRHDPREIQDRYETHRSTRNAQFHTKLLSPGFSGWQTDEILYKLATQATKAPVDDEVPFVDPRHNLALFARPPPHLRGLVAEIQASIRDIAPSIWFTPPGNLHMTVMEMASCRPEAEVEPLVTHLQQSGAVPELVDYTLHHRARLVKPMVSYDATAMALSFVPASGEDKYTYHHLRRDLFDRLSVTGLVMKPRYIVPSAHVTIARFTTRDGFTAGADVDHERVAALVETIEQINQKLRHNYWPQEDGKLPVGGEWRVNVPKTRRTYCKSKDCKKHQQHKVTQYKAGKASLYAQGKRRYDRKQSGYGGQTKPVFHKKAKTTKKIVLRLECTACKAKKQLALKRCKHFELGGDKKTKGAALVF
;
A
#
# COMPACT_ATOMS: atom_id res chain seq x y z
N MET A 1 0.21 51.25 -15.21
CA MET A 1 -0.72 50.44 -14.40
C MET A 1 0.14 49.52 -13.54
N PRO A 2 0.01 49.52 -12.21
CA PRO A 2 0.80 48.64 -11.37
C PRO A 2 0.30 47.21 -11.54
N GLU A 3 1.22 46.30 -11.87
CA GLU A 3 0.97 44.86 -11.85
C GLU A 3 0.64 44.44 -10.42
N THR A 4 -0.63 44.19 -10.15
CA THR A 4 -1.06 43.56 -8.89
C THR A 4 -0.53 42.13 -8.90
N ASN A 5 0.63 41.92 -8.28
CA ASN A 5 1.07 40.63 -7.77
C ASN A 5 0.02 40.16 -6.77
N LEU A 6 -0.97 39.43 -7.25
CA LEU A 6 -1.86 38.62 -6.41
C LEU A 6 -0.98 37.57 -5.75
N GLU A 7 -0.54 37.83 -4.51
CA GLU A 7 0.07 36.82 -3.65
C GLU A 7 -0.89 35.63 -3.58
N MET A 8 -0.51 34.52 -4.22
CA MET A 8 -1.26 33.28 -4.10
C MET A 8 -1.36 32.93 -2.61
N PRO A 9 -2.55 32.58 -2.09
CA PRO A 9 -2.71 32.25 -0.68
C PRO A 9 -1.74 31.14 -0.31
N LYS A 10 -0.92 31.38 0.71
CA LYS A 10 0.08 30.42 1.19
C LYS A 10 -0.65 29.20 1.77
N ILE A 11 -0.79 28.15 0.96
CA ILE A 11 -1.43 26.90 1.38
C ILE A 11 -0.49 26.18 2.35
N THR A 12 -0.84 26.17 3.63
CA THR A 12 -0.08 25.41 4.65
C THR A 12 -0.34 23.93 4.47
N ASN A 13 0.72 23.13 4.34
CA ASN A 13 0.61 21.67 4.22
C ASN A 13 0.24 21.06 5.58
N PRO A 14 -0.96 20.45 5.73
CA PRO A 14 -1.39 19.91 7.01
C PRO A 14 -0.60 18.68 7.47
N PHE A 15 0.18 18.07 6.57
CA PHE A 15 1.02 16.91 6.88
C PHE A 15 2.40 17.31 7.44
N ASP A 16 2.81 18.57 7.31
CA ASP A 16 4.10 19.03 7.86
C ASP A 16 4.11 19.05 9.39
N GLN A 17 2.96 19.32 10.02
CA GLN A 17 2.87 19.41 11.48
C GLN A 17 3.32 18.11 12.16
N ILE A 18 2.81 16.95 11.69
CA ILE A 18 3.18 15.66 12.28
C ILE A 18 4.65 15.34 12.05
N LEU A 19 5.22 15.71 10.89
CA LEU A 19 6.64 15.52 10.65
C LEU A 19 7.49 16.38 11.60
N THR A 20 7.07 17.62 11.84
CA THR A 20 7.73 18.56 12.73
C THR A 20 7.66 18.09 14.18
N ASP A 21 6.46 17.72 14.66
CA ASP A 21 6.21 17.21 16.00
C ASP A 21 7.04 15.95 16.29
N CYS A 22 7.20 15.09 15.29
CA CYS A 22 8.00 13.86 15.37
C CYS A 22 9.47 14.06 14.98
N ARG A 23 9.95 15.30 14.85
CA ARG A 23 11.35 15.64 14.51
C ARG A 23 11.89 14.92 13.25
N HIS A 24 10.99 14.63 12.31
CA HIS A 24 11.24 13.79 11.14
C HIS A 24 11.79 12.38 11.46
N ASP A 25 11.69 11.88 12.69
CA ASP A 25 12.08 10.52 13.06
C ASP A 25 11.00 9.51 12.61
N PRO A 26 11.33 8.56 11.71
CA PRO A 26 10.41 7.50 11.30
C PRO A 26 9.83 6.66 12.44
N ARG A 27 10.55 6.53 13.57
CA ARG A 27 10.08 5.80 14.75
C ARG A 27 8.96 6.58 15.45
N GLU A 28 9.19 7.85 15.75
CA GLU A 28 8.18 8.73 16.35
C GLU A 28 6.93 8.86 15.45
N ILE A 29 7.12 8.94 14.13
CA ILE A 29 6.00 8.94 13.17
C ILE A 29 5.23 7.63 13.24
N GLN A 30 5.91 6.48 13.30
CA GLN A 30 5.23 5.18 13.44
C GLN A 30 4.46 5.12 14.76
N ASP A 31 5.06 5.53 15.88
CA ASP A 31 4.43 5.52 17.20
C ASP A 31 3.21 6.43 17.26
N ARG A 32 3.24 7.57 16.55
CA ARG A 32 2.09 8.47 16.40
C ARG A 32 0.93 7.81 15.64
N TYR A 33 1.21 7.09 14.57
CA TYR A 33 0.20 6.31 13.84
C TYR A 33 -0.35 5.17 14.70
N GLU A 34 0.51 4.46 15.43
CA GLU A 34 0.14 3.36 16.31
C GLU A 34 -0.78 3.86 17.44
N THR A 35 -0.38 4.93 18.13
CA THR A 35 -1.15 5.56 19.20
C THR A 35 -2.51 6.04 18.72
N HIS A 36 -2.56 6.64 17.52
CA HIS A 36 -3.81 7.13 16.95
C HIS A 36 -4.81 5.99 16.72
N ARG A 37 -4.37 4.90 16.06
CA ARG A 37 -5.25 3.78 15.75
C ARG A 37 -5.61 2.95 16.98
N SER A 38 -4.69 2.76 17.93
CA SER A 38 -4.94 1.99 19.15
C SER A 38 -5.90 2.72 20.08
N THR A 39 -5.71 4.03 20.29
CA THR A 39 -6.62 4.86 21.10
C THR A 39 -8.01 4.90 20.48
N ARG A 40 -8.11 5.05 19.15
CA ARG A 40 -9.41 5.00 18.45
C ARG A 40 -10.09 3.65 18.62
N ASN A 41 -9.38 2.54 18.39
CA ASN A 41 -9.93 1.21 18.59
C ASN A 41 -10.41 1.00 20.04
N ALA A 42 -9.61 1.39 21.04
CA ALA A 42 -9.99 1.28 22.45
C ALA A 42 -11.25 2.12 22.79
N GLN A 43 -11.33 3.34 22.27
CA GLN A 43 -12.49 4.20 22.45
C GLN A 43 -13.76 3.55 21.86
N PHE A 44 -13.69 3.00 20.65
CA PHE A 44 -14.84 2.33 20.03
C PHE A 44 -15.14 0.97 20.65
N HIS A 45 -14.14 0.23 21.11
CA HIS A 45 -14.34 -0.98 21.90
C HIS A 45 -15.23 -0.67 23.12
N THR A 46 -14.86 0.31 23.93
CA THR A 46 -15.67 0.73 25.09
C THR A 46 -17.04 1.25 24.68
N LYS A 47 -17.13 2.05 23.62
CA LYS A 47 -18.41 2.61 23.16
C LYS A 47 -19.39 1.54 22.68
N LEU A 48 -18.92 0.60 21.86
CA LEU A 48 -19.77 -0.43 21.25
C LEU A 48 -20.25 -1.46 22.29
N LEU A 49 -19.44 -1.76 23.30
CA LEU A 49 -19.81 -2.66 24.40
C LEU A 49 -20.58 -1.96 25.53
N SER A 50 -20.78 -0.63 25.44
CA SER A 50 -21.54 0.09 26.46
C SER A 50 -23.04 -0.23 26.36
N PRO A 51 -23.76 -0.28 27.49
CA PRO A 51 -25.22 -0.41 27.49
C PRO A 51 -25.93 0.75 26.76
N GLY A 52 -25.26 1.91 26.61
CA GLY A 52 -25.79 3.07 25.91
C GLY A 52 -25.58 3.06 24.38
N PHE A 53 -25.07 1.97 23.81
CA PHE A 53 -24.89 1.87 22.36
C PHE A 53 -26.24 1.75 21.65
N SER A 54 -26.61 2.76 20.86
CA SER A 54 -27.89 2.85 20.15
C SER A 54 -27.92 2.17 18.76
N GLY A 55 -26.90 1.36 18.46
CA GLY A 55 -26.78 0.62 17.22
C GLY A 55 -25.92 1.30 16.16
N TRP A 56 -25.73 0.58 15.05
CA TRP A 56 -24.86 0.99 13.96
C TRP A 56 -25.38 2.23 13.23
N GLN A 57 -24.44 3.05 12.75
CA GLN A 57 -24.71 4.13 11.81
C GLN A 57 -24.68 3.56 10.40
N THR A 58 -25.85 3.52 9.75
CA THR A 58 -26.04 2.83 8.47
C THR A 58 -25.74 3.74 7.27
N ASP A 59 -25.07 3.19 6.26
CA ASP A 59 -24.82 3.88 4.98
C ASP A 59 -26.00 3.66 4.02
N GLU A 60 -26.97 4.57 4.05
CA GLU A 60 -28.21 4.46 3.25
C GLU A 60 -27.96 4.43 1.75
N ILE A 61 -26.98 5.19 1.26
CA ILE A 61 -26.65 5.25 -0.17
C ILE A 61 -26.05 3.91 -0.60
N LEU A 62 -25.13 3.37 0.19
CA LEU A 62 -24.56 2.05 -0.08
C LEU A 62 -25.61 0.93 0.04
N TYR A 63 -26.54 1.03 0.99
CA TYR A 63 -27.66 0.09 1.12
C TYR A 63 -28.52 0.07 -0.15
N LYS A 64 -28.89 1.25 -0.70
CA LYS A 64 -29.66 1.37 -1.95
C LYS A 64 -28.90 0.74 -3.12
N LEU A 65 -27.62 1.08 -3.28
CA LEU A 65 -26.77 0.52 -4.35
C LEU A 65 -26.60 -1.00 -4.23
N ALA A 66 -26.35 -1.52 -3.02
CA ALA A 66 -26.17 -2.94 -2.80
C ALA A 66 -27.47 -3.73 -3.04
N THR A 67 -28.60 -3.19 -2.58
CA THR A 67 -29.92 -3.81 -2.79
C THR A 67 -30.28 -3.83 -4.27
N GLN A 68 -30.07 -2.71 -4.98
CA GLN A 68 -30.29 -2.63 -6.42
C GLN A 68 -29.44 -3.64 -7.20
N ALA A 69 -28.17 -3.83 -6.83
CA ALA A 69 -27.29 -4.79 -7.50
C ALA A 69 -27.73 -6.26 -7.34
N THR A 70 -28.59 -6.55 -6.36
CA THR A 70 -29.12 -7.91 -6.10
C THR A 70 -30.53 -8.15 -6.64
N LYS A 71 -31.28 -7.10 -6.97
CA LYS A 71 -32.63 -7.20 -7.53
C LYS A 71 -32.57 -7.48 -9.04
N ALA A 72 -33.54 -8.24 -9.56
CA ALA A 72 -33.70 -8.39 -11.00
C ALA A 72 -34.06 -7.01 -11.62
N PRO A 73 -33.57 -6.68 -12.83
CA PRO A 73 -33.97 -5.45 -13.50
C PRO A 73 -35.48 -5.47 -13.74
N VAL A 74 -36.17 -4.43 -13.29
CA VAL A 74 -37.57 -4.18 -13.62
C VAL A 74 -37.57 -3.13 -14.74
N ASP A 75 -38.23 -3.41 -15.86
CA ASP A 75 -38.10 -2.64 -17.11
C ASP A 75 -38.47 -1.14 -17.01
N ASP A 76 -39.11 -0.71 -15.90
CA ASP A 76 -39.56 0.67 -15.67
C ASP A 76 -38.98 1.36 -14.41
N GLU A 77 -38.08 0.71 -13.65
CA GLU A 77 -37.48 1.32 -12.44
C GLU A 77 -36.22 2.12 -12.77
N VAL A 78 -36.24 3.43 -12.52
CA VAL A 78 -35.04 4.27 -12.68
C VAL A 78 -34.00 3.84 -11.63
N PRO A 79 -32.78 3.42 -12.05
CA PRO A 79 -31.77 2.97 -11.10
C PRO A 79 -31.33 4.14 -10.22
N PHE A 80 -31.19 3.88 -8.92
CA PHE A 80 -30.60 4.81 -7.98
C PHE A 80 -29.13 5.08 -8.36
N VAL A 81 -28.79 6.36 -8.45
CA VAL A 81 -27.45 6.85 -8.74
C VAL A 81 -26.90 7.54 -7.49
N ASP A 82 -25.68 7.20 -7.08
CA ASP A 82 -25.01 7.90 -5.98
C ASP A 82 -24.71 9.35 -6.41
N PRO A 83 -25.29 10.37 -5.76
CA PRO A 83 -25.05 11.77 -6.15
C PRO A 83 -23.65 12.27 -5.75
N ARG A 84 -22.92 11.51 -4.92
CA ARG A 84 -21.65 11.93 -4.32
C ARG A 84 -20.49 11.67 -5.27
N HIS A 85 -19.85 12.75 -5.71
CA HIS A 85 -18.60 12.67 -6.47
C HIS A 85 -17.41 12.85 -5.54
N ASN A 86 -16.33 12.12 -5.83
CA ASN A 86 -15.09 12.16 -5.06
C ASN A 86 -13.90 12.25 -6.02
N LEU A 87 -12.89 13.04 -5.64
CA LEU A 87 -11.62 13.14 -6.35
C LEU A 87 -10.49 12.85 -5.37
N ALA A 88 -9.76 11.76 -5.60
CA ALA A 88 -8.72 11.28 -4.70
C ALA A 88 -7.63 10.47 -5.44
N LEU A 89 -6.44 10.42 -4.85
CA LEU A 89 -5.37 9.49 -5.24
C LEU A 89 -5.50 8.20 -4.43
N PHE A 90 -5.74 7.09 -5.13
CA PHE A 90 -5.91 5.77 -4.53
C PHE A 90 -4.67 4.88 -4.72
N ALA A 91 -4.27 4.20 -3.65
CA ALA A 91 -3.36 3.07 -3.72
C ALA A 91 -4.16 1.77 -3.70
N ARG A 92 -4.05 0.97 -4.77
CA ARG A 92 -4.69 -0.34 -4.85
C ARG A 92 -3.85 -1.39 -4.11
N PRO A 93 -4.43 -2.16 -3.18
CA PRO A 93 -3.69 -3.16 -2.45
C PRO A 93 -3.21 -4.28 -3.38
N PRO A 94 -1.97 -4.77 -3.21
CA PRO A 94 -1.44 -5.89 -3.96
C PRO A 94 -2.27 -7.17 -3.73
N PRO A 95 -2.19 -8.17 -4.63
CA PRO A 95 -3.02 -9.38 -4.57
C PRO A 95 -3.00 -10.12 -3.22
N HIS A 96 -1.86 -10.14 -2.53
CA HIS A 96 -1.75 -10.81 -1.23
C HIS A 96 -2.52 -10.08 -0.12
N LEU A 97 -2.56 -8.75 -0.13
CA LEU A 97 -3.36 -7.99 0.84
C LEU A 97 -4.85 -8.13 0.52
N ARG A 98 -5.23 -8.25 -0.76
CA ARG A 98 -6.61 -8.59 -1.13
C ARG A 98 -7.02 -9.98 -0.65
N GLY A 99 -6.09 -10.95 -0.68
CA GLY A 99 -6.29 -12.28 -0.09
C GLY A 99 -6.49 -12.21 1.42
N LEU A 100 -5.61 -11.49 2.13
CA LEU A 100 -5.73 -11.27 3.57
C LEU A 100 -7.08 -10.61 3.95
N VAL A 101 -7.49 -9.59 3.19
CA VAL A 101 -8.80 -8.95 3.40
C VAL A 101 -9.93 -9.96 3.18
N ALA A 102 -9.87 -10.80 2.15
CA ALA A 102 -10.89 -11.81 1.91
C ALA A 102 -11.00 -12.83 3.06
N GLU A 103 -9.87 -13.25 3.64
CA GLU A 103 -9.83 -14.11 4.83
C GLU A 103 -10.49 -13.44 6.04
N ILE A 104 -10.14 -12.18 6.31
CA ILE A 104 -10.74 -11.37 7.38
C ILE A 104 -12.25 -11.20 7.17
N GLN A 105 -12.66 -10.87 5.95
CA GLN A 105 -14.08 -10.69 5.59
C GLN A 105 -14.87 -12.00 5.74
N ALA A 106 -14.27 -13.15 5.43
CA ALA A 106 -14.91 -14.46 5.64
C ALA A 106 -15.17 -14.71 7.13
N SER A 107 -14.16 -14.52 8.00
CA SER A 107 -14.33 -14.70 9.45
C SER A 107 -15.38 -13.76 10.06
N ILE A 108 -15.48 -12.52 9.57
CA ILE A 108 -16.50 -11.58 10.05
C ILE A 108 -17.89 -11.96 9.52
N ARG A 109 -17.98 -12.44 8.29
CA ARG A 109 -19.27 -12.82 7.66
C ARG A 109 -19.97 -13.95 8.39
N ASP A 110 -19.21 -14.88 8.98
CA ASP A 110 -19.76 -16.02 9.74
C ASP A 110 -20.58 -15.55 10.96
N ILE A 111 -20.17 -14.44 11.58
CA ILE A 111 -20.86 -13.85 12.75
C ILE A 111 -21.89 -12.80 12.31
N ALA A 112 -21.59 -12.05 11.25
CA ALA A 112 -22.33 -10.87 10.83
C ALA A 112 -22.58 -10.86 9.30
N PRO A 113 -23.49 -11.71 8.80
CA PRO A 113 -23.71 -11.90 7.37
C PRO A 113 -24.40 -10.71 6.67
N SER A 114 -25.11 -9.88 7.43
CA SER A 114 -25.83 -8.68 6.98
C SER A 114 -24.91 -7.49 6.66
N ILE A 115 -23.65 -7.53 7.10
CA ILE A 115 -22.67 -6.47 6.84
C ILE A 115 -22.30 -6.45 5.36
N TRP A 116 -22.21 -5.26 4.78
CA TRP A 116 -21.67 -5.10 3.44
C TRP A 116 -20.14 -5.19 3.46
N PHE A 117 -19.59 -6.10 2.67
CA PHE A 117 -18.15 -6.29 2.53
C PHE A 117 -17.62 -5.69 1.24
N THR A 118 -16.55 -4.90 1.33
CA THR A 118 -15.94 -4.26 0.16
C THR A 118 -15.47 -5.31 -0.86
N PRO A 119 -15.96 -5.29 -2.11
CA PRO A 119 -15.53 -6.25 -3.12
C PRO A 119 -14.02 -6.17 -3.42
N PRO A 120 -13.36 -7.29 -3.77
CA PRO A 120 -11.91 -7.31 -4.03
C PRO A 120 -11.42 -6.35 -5.12
N GLY A 121 -12.26 -6.04 -6.11
CA GLY A 121 -11.99 -5.07 -7.17
C GLY A 121 -12.09 -3.61 -6.69
N ASN A 122 -12.81 -3.37 -5.60
CA ASN A 122 -13.08 -2.05 -5.05
C ASN A 122 -12.17 -1.72 -3.87
N LEU A 123 -11.39 -2.67 -3.35
CA LEU A 123 -10.40 -2.39 -2.30
C LEU A 123 -9.40 -1.32 -2.75
N HIS A 124 -9.22 -0.31 -1.92
CA HIS A 124 -8.27 0.78 -2.11
C HIS A 124 -7.93 1.44 -0.76
N MET A 125 -6.77 2.09 -0.71
CA MET A 125 -6.42 3.04 0.35
C MET A 125 -6.40 4.44 -0.25
N THR A 126 -7.08 5.37 0.41
CA THR A 126 -7.02 6.79 0.05
C THR A 126 -5.71 7.38 0.54
N VAL A 127 -4.83 7.76 -0.39
CA VAL A 127 -3.54 8.37 -0.08
C VAL A 127 -3.69 9.88 0.08
N MET A 128 -4.43 10.49 -0.86
CA MET A 128 -4.74 11.91 -0.86
C MET A 128 -6.18 12.12 -1.30
N GLU A 129 -6.91 12.95 -0.57
CA GLU A 129 -8.28 13.34 -0.90
C GLU A 129 -8.27 14.81 -1.31
N MET A 130 -8.80 15.10 -2.49
CA MET A 130 -8.91 16.46 -3.04
C MET A 130 -10.33 17.00 -2.88
N ALA A 131 -11.33 16.17 -3.19
CA ALA A 131 -12.75 16.47 -2.98
C ALA A 131 -13.49 15.21 -2.51
N SER A 132 -14.37 15.36 -1.52
CA SER A 132 -15.20 14.26 -1.02
C SER A 132 -16.66 14.66 -0.88
N CYS A 133 -17.54 13.79 -1.35
CA CYS A 133 -19.00 13.94 -1.34
C CYS A 133 -19.46 15.29 -1.91
N ARG A 134 -18.97 15.65 -3.09
CA ARG A 134 -19.31 16.90 -3.77
C ARG A 134 -20.25 16.66 -4.97
N PRO A 135 -21.03 17.66 -5.40
CA PRO A 135 -21.74 17.61 -6.68
C PRO A 135 -20.75 17.50 -7.85
N GLU A 136 -21.18 16.91 -8.95
CA GLU A 136 -20.39 16.77 -10.18
C GLU A 136 -19.83 18.11 -10.67
N ALA A 137 -20.67 19.15 -10.66
CA ALA A 137 -20.29 20.51 -11.07
C ALA A 137 -19.15 21.12 -10.25
N GLU A 138 -18.90 20.66 -9.01
CA GLU A 138 -17.76 21.09 -8.20
C GLU A 138 -16.50 20.24 -8.46
N VAL A 139 -16.66 18.99 -8.91
CA VAL A 139 -15.54 18.05 -9.11
C VAL A 139 -14.97 18.13 -10.52
N GLU A 140 -15.81 18.28 -11.53
CA GLU A 140 -15.40 18.28 -12.94
C GLU A 140 -14.37 19.37 -13.27
N PRO A 141 -14.49 20.62 -12.74
CA PRO A 141 -13.45 21.63 -12.94
C PRO A 141 -12.10 21.24 -12.31
N LEU A 142 -12.11 20.56 -11.16
CA LEU A 142 -10.89 20.09 -10.49
C LEU A 142 -10.20 18.98 -11.29
N VAL A 143 -10.98 18.06 -11.87
CA VAL A 143 -10.47 17.01 -12.75
C VAL A 143 -9.85 17.61 -14.00
N THR A 144 -10.57 18.52 -14.66
CA THR A 144 -10.12 19.21 -15.87
C THR A 144 -8.81 19.97 -15.61
N HIS A 145 -8.76 20.73 -14.52
CA HIS A 145 -7.57 21.46 -14.10
C HIS A 145 -6.37 20.54 -13.88
N LEU A 146 -6.56 19.43 -13.16
CA LEU A 146 -5.49 18.48 -12.87
C LEU A 146 -4.97 17.80 -14.15
N GLN A 147 -5.86 17.47 -15.09
CA GLN A 147 -5.48 16.92 -16.40
C GLN A 147 -4.68 17.94 -17.22
N GLN A 148 -5.12 19.19 -17.29
CA GLN A 148 -4.46 20.27 -18.02
C GLN A 148 -3.10 20.65 -17.42
N SER A 149 -2.94 20.53 -16.10
CA SER A 149 -1.67 20.79 -15.42
C SER A 149 -0.54 19.83 -15.82
N GLY A 150 -0.87 18.66 -16.39
CA GLY A 150 0.10 17.61 -16.70
C GLY A 150 0.68 16.90 -15.47
N ALA A 151 0.20 17.19 -14.25
CA ALA A 151 0.74 16.63 -13.01
C ALA A 151 0.39 15.15 -12.78
N VAL A 152 -0.67 14.63 -13.43
CA VAL A 152 -1.22 13.28 -13.17
C VAL A 152 -0.17 12.17 -13.31
N PRO A 153 0.61 12.06 -14.41
CA PRO A 153 1.61 10.99 -14.55
C PRO A 153 2.66 11.05 -13.43
N GLU A 154 3.12 12.24 -13.08
CA GLU A 154 4.12 12.42 -12.02
C GLU A 154 3.59 12.00 -10.64
N LEU A 155 2.35 12.38 -10.32
CA LEU A 155 1.70 12.03 -9.05
C LEU A 155 1.51 10.51 -8.91
N VAL A 156 1.07 9.84 -9.97
CA VAL A 156 0.81 8.39 -9.97
C VAL A 156 2.12 7.60 -9.94
N ASP A 157 3.15 8.05 -10.67
CA ASP A 157 4.47 7.42 -10.70
C ASP A 157 5.36 7.80 -9.52
N TYR A 158 4.94 8.72 -8.65
CA TYR A 158 5.75 9.22 -7.55
C TYR A 158 6.29 8.09 -6.64
N THR A 159 5.46 7.08 -6.39
CA THR A 159 5.79 5.90 -5.58
C THR A 159 6.81 4.95 -6.25
N LEU A 160 7.09 5.09 -7.55
CA LEU A 160 8.14 4.33 -8.24
C LEU A 160 9.54 4.71 -7.73
N HIS A 161 9.69 5.98 -7.32
CA HIS A 161 10.93 6.61 -6.85
C HIS A 161 10.93 6.86 -5.33
N HIS A 162 9.76 7.10 -4.72
CA HIS A 162 9.58 7.40 -3.30
C HIS A 162 8.73 6.32 -2.62
N ARG A 163 9.36 5.18 -2.31
CA ARG A 163 8.64 4.04 -1.74
C ARG A 163 8.38 4.22 -0.25
N ALA A 164 7.12 4.39 0.10
CA ALA A 164 6.64 4.22 1.46
C ALA A 164 6.25 2.76 1.72
N ARG A 165 6.71 2.18 2.83
CA ARG A 165 6.27 0.86 3.28
C ARG A 165 5.27 1.00 4.42
N LEU A 166 4.29 0.12 4.43
CA LEU A 166 3.28 -0.02 5.48
C LEU A 166 3.44 -1.40 6.12
N VAL A 167 3.31 -1.47 7.44
CA VAL A 167 3.53 -2.66 8.26
C VAL A 167 2.47 -2.76 9.37
N LYS A 168 2.53 -3.84 10.14
CA LYS A 168 1.68 -4.09 11.30
C LYS A 168 0.17 -3.97 10.98
N PRO A 169 -0.39 -4.81 10.09
CA PRO A 169 -1.82 -4.80 9.79
C PRO A 169 -2.64 -4.98 11.07
N MET A 170 -3.75 -4.26 11.17
CA MET A 170 -4.73 -4.34 12.27
C MET A 170 -6.12 -4.00 11.74
N VAL A 171 -7.14 -4.71 12.16
CA VAL A 171 -8.54 -4.33 11.91
C VAL A 171 -8.93 -3.23 12.87
N SER A 172 -9.23 -2.06 12.32
CA SER A 172 -9.83 -0.93 13.02
C SER A 172 -11.32 -0.88 12.71
N TYR A 173 -12.11 -0.49 13.69
CA TYR A 173 -13.57 -0.49 13.59
C TYR A 173 -14.18 0.68 14.37
N ASP A 174 -15.35 1.11 13.91
CA ASP A 174 -16.21 2.07 14.60
C ASP A 174 -17.68 1.74 14.34
N ALA A 175 -18.59 2.63 14.74
CA ALA A 175 -20.02 2.42 14.56
C ALA A 175 -20.50 2.47 13.09
N THR A 176 -19.62 2.79 12.14
CA THR A 176 -19.95 2.98 10.71
C THR A 176 -19.33 1.91 9.81
N ALA A 177 -18.11 1.48 10.12
CA ALA A 177 -17.31 0.68 9.21
C ALA A 177 -16.18 -0.08 9.91
N MET A 178 -15.56 -0.97 9.12
CA MET A 178 -14.31 -1.64 9.47
C MET A 178 -13.27 -1.41 8.38
N ALA A 179 -12.02 -1.27 8.79
CA ALA A 179 -10.89 -1.04 7.90
C ALA A 179 -9.66 -1.81 8.34
N LEU A 180 -8.93 -2.37 7.38
CA LEU A 180 -7.59 -2.90 7.62
C LEU A 180 -6.61 -1.71 7.63
N SER A 181 -6.15 -1.34 8.82
CA SER A 181 -5.21 -0.24 9.05
C SER A 181 -3.77 -0.72 9.16
N PHE A 182 -2.84 0.17 8.83
CA PHE A 182 -1.41 -0.06 8.86
C PHE A 182 -0.69 1.14 9.48
N VAL A 183 0.55 0.93 9.90
CA VAL A 183 1.46 2.03 10.27
C VAL A 183 2.60 2.15 9.27
N PRO A 184 3.19 3.34 9.11
CA PRO A 184 4.40 3.53 8.32
C PRO A 184 5.53 2.65 8.88
N ALA A 185 6.30 2.00 8.02
CA ALA A 185 7.49 1.29 8.49
C ALA A 185 8.51 2.27 9.10
N SER A 186 9.14 1.83 10.19
CA SER A 186 10.22 2.51 10.88
C SER A 186 11.52 1.67 10.80
N GLY A 187 12.68 2.27 11.11
CA GLY A 187 13.98 1.58 11.11
C GLY A 187 14.89 2.01 9.96
N GLU A 188 15.17 1.13 9.00
CA GLU A 188 16.03 1.43 7.84
C GLU A 188 15.40 2.49 6.89
N ASP A 189 14.09 2.71 6.99
CA ASP A 189 13.33 3.62 6.12
C ASP A 189 13.31 5.04 6.70
N LYS A 190 14.06 5.96 6.07
CA LYS A 190 13.97 7.41 6.39
C LYS A 190 12.71 8.07 5.81
N TYR A 191 12.16 7.50 4.75
CA TYR A 191 11.01 8.03 4.04
C TYR A 191 9.76 7.21 4.37
N THR A 192 8.81 7.82 5.05
CA THR A 192 7.61 7.15 5.57
C THR A 192 6.38 7.42 4.70
N TYR A 193 5.29 6.67 4.94
CA TYR A 193 4.00 6.97 4.30
C TYR A 193 3.51 8.39 4.60
N HIS A 194 3.84 8.97 5.76
CA HIS A 194 3.47 10.34 6.05
C HIS A 194 4.22 11.35 5.17
N HIS A 195 5.51 11.11 4.88
CA HIS A 195 6.27 11.90 3.90
C HIS A 195 5.65 11.82 2.50
N LEU A 196 5.16 10.63 2.09
CA LEU A 196 4.45 10.47 0.82
C LEU A 196 3.22 11.36 0.74
N ARG A 197 2.41 11.43 1.81
CA ARG A 197 1.23 12.30 1.83
C ARG A 197 1.60 13.77 1.76
N ARG A 198 2.61 14.18 2.54
CA ARG A 198 3.17 15.53 2.52
C ARG A 198 3.61 15.92 1.11
N ASP A 199 4.45 15.12 0.47
CA ASP A 199 4.98 15.42 -0.86
C ASP A 199 3.88 15.46 -1.94
N LEU A 200 2.91 14.55 -1.89
CA LEU A 200 1.78 14.56 -2.82
C LEU A 200 0.91 15.81 -2.63
N PHE A 201 0.73 16.26 -1.38
CA PHE A 201 0.02 17.49 -1.10
C PHE A 201 0.75 18.71 -1.67
N ASP A 202 2.06 18.81 -1.47
CA ASP A 202 2.86 19.92 -2.02
C ASP A 202 2.74 19.97 -3.54
N ARG A 203 2.86 18.80 -4.19
CA ARG A 203 2.78 18.69 -5.66
C ARG A 203 1.41 19.10 -6.20
N LEU A 204 0.34 18.68 -5.53
CA LEU A 204 -1.01 19.13 -5.88
C LEU A 204 -1.19 20.62 -5.63
N SER A 205 -0.61 21.16 -4.56
CA SER A 205 -0.68 22.60 -4.25
C SER A 205 0.04 23.46 -5.27
N VAL A 206 1.15 22.98 -5.85
CA VAL A 206 1.87 23.64 -6.95
C VAL A 206 1.00 23.80 -8.20
N THR A 207 0.02 22.92 -8.42
CA THR A 207 -0.94 23.08 -9.52
C THR A 207 -1.90 24.25 -9.31
N GLY A 208 -1.94 24.87 -8.12
CA GLY A 208 -2.91 25.90 -7.75
C GLY A 208 -4.22 25.35 -7.18
N LEU A 209 -4.33 24.03 -6.99
CA LEU A 209 -5.53 23.40 -6.45
C LEU A 209 -5.63 23.60 -4.94
N VAL A 210 -6.66 24.33 -4.50
CA VAL A 210 -6.92 24.58 -3.06
C VAL A 210 -7.60 23.36 -2.46
N MET A 211 -6.81 22.49 -1.82
CA MET A 211 -7.32 21.30 -1.14
C MET A 211 -7.74 21.61 0.30
N LYS A 212 -8.85 21.03 0.74
CA LYS A 212 -9.25 20.93 2.16
C LYS A 212 -9.41 19.46 2.53
N PRO A 213 -8.31 18.71 2.73
CA PRO A 213 -8.38 17.27 2.99
C PRO A 213 -9.12 17.00 4.31
N ARG A 214 -10.10 16.09 4.32
CA ARG A 214 -10.81 15.68 5.54
C ARG A 214 -9.92 14.88 6.48
N TYR A 215 -9.01 14.08 5.91
CA TYR A 215 -8.17 13.14 6.64
C TYR A 215 -6.75 13.66 6.86
N ILE A 216 -6.58 14.69 7.68
CA ILE A 216 -5.24 15.17 8.09
C ILE A 216 -4.59 14.27 9.16
N VAL A 217 -5.41 13.45 9.81
CA VAL A 217 -4.97 12.52 10.86
C VAL A 217 -4.07 11.40 10.32
N PRO A 218 -3.16 10.85 11.18
CA PRO A 218 -2.25 9.78 10.79
C PRO A 218 -3.01 8.47 10.60
N SER A 219 -3.47 8.23 9.37
CA SER A 219 -4.23 7.04 9.01
C SER A 219 -3.79 6.47 7.66
N ALA A 220 -3.57 5.16 7.62
CA ALA A 220 -3.30 4.39 6.41
C ALA A 220 -4.17 3.14 6.46
N HIS A 221 -5.29 3.14 5.74
CA HIS A 221 -6.28 2.07 5.87
C HIS A 221 -6.97 1.74 4.56
N VAL A 222 -7.45 0.50 4.48
CA VAL A 222 -8.32 0.00 3.42
C VAL A 222 -9.66 -0.33 4.05
N THR A 223 -10.75 0.30 3.61
CA THR A 223 -12.10 -0.04 4.08
C THR A 223 -12.47 -1.44 3.61
N ILE A 224 -12.79 -2.34 4.55
CA ILE A 224 -13.11 -3.74 4.27
C ILE A 224 -14.58 -4.07 4.49
N ALA A 225 -15.29 -3.31 5.31
CA ALA A 225 -16.71 -3.52 5.55
C ALA A 225 -17.42 -2.22 5.96
N ARG A 226 -18.73 -2.14 5.73
CA ARG A 226 -19.61 -1.06 6.17
C ARG A 226 -20.93 -1.62 6.68
N PHE A 227 -21.49 -0.97 7.71
CA PHE A 227 -22.83 -1.29 8.17
C PHE A 227 -23.85 -0.60 7.24
N THR A 228 -24.62 -1.41 6.51
CA THR A 228 -25.70 -0.92 5.62
C THR A 228 -27.07 -1.12 6.25
N THR A 229 -27.20 -2.07 7.18
CA THR A 229 -28.41 -2.31 7.97
C THR A 229 -28.05 -2.56 9.43
N ARG A 230 -29.06 -2.63 10.29
CA ARG A 230 -28.92 -3.07 11.69
C ARG A 230 -29.25 -4.55 11.87
N ASP A 231 -29.62 -5.24 10.79
CA ASP A 231 -30.09 -6.62 10.82
C ASP A 231 -29.01 -7.54 11.41
N GLY A 232 -29.42 -8.51 12.23
CA GLY A 232 -28.51 -9.41 12.93
C GLY A 232 -27.86 -8.82 14.18
N PHE A 233 -28.17 -7.56 14.53
CA PHE A 233 -27.69 -6.87 15.74
C PHE A 233 -28.82 -6.23 16.55
N THR A 234 -30.06 -6.69 16.34
CA THR A 234 -31.26 -6.18 17.02
C THR A 234 -32.03 -7.33 17.65
N ALA A 235 -32.44 -7.16 18.90
CA ALA A 235 -33.34 -8.05 19.62
C ALA A 235 -34.70 -7.35 19.76
N GLY A 236 -35.54 -7.46 18.72
CA GLY A 236 -36.76 -6.65 18.62
C GLY A 236 -36.45 -5.21 18.24
N ALA A 237 -36.89 -4.25 19.06
CA ALA A 237 -36.62 -2.82 18.84
C ALA A 237 -35.26 -2.36 19.40
N ASP A 238 -34.64 -3.16 20.26
CA ASP A 238 -33.42 -2.84 20.98
C ASP A 238 -32.18 -3.46 20.31
N VAL A 239 -31.00 -2.98 20.70
CA VAL A 239 -29.72 -3.52 20.24
C VAL A 239 -29.45 -4.87 20.92
N ASP A 240 -29.10 -5.86 20.12
CA ASP A 240 -28.60 -7.14 20.62
C ASP A 240 -27.13 -6.98 21.03
N HIS A 241 -26.93 -6.65 22.31
CA HIS A 241 -25.59 -6.43 22.87
C HIS A 241 -24.71 -7.68 22.86
N GLU A 242 -25.31 -8.89 22.89
CA GLU A 242 -24.55 -10.14 22.81
C GLU A 242 -23.95 -10.32 21.42
N ARG A 243 -24.73 -10.04 20.37
CA ARG A 243 -24.24 -10.06 18.97
C ARG A 243 -23.18 -9.01 18.71
N VAL A 244 -23.34 -7.80 19.26
CA VAL A 244 -22.32 -6.75 19.17
C VAL A 244 -21.04 -7.20 19.86
N ALA A 245 -21.13 -7.80 21.06
CA ALA A 245 -19.98 -8.32 21.78
C ALA A 245 -19.26 -9.43 21.01
N ALA A 246 -20.00 -10.38 20.45
CA ALA A 246 -19.44 -11.47 19.65
C ALA A 246 -18.68 -10.96 18.41
N LEU A 247 -19.19 -9.91 17.75
CA LEU A 247 -18.48 -9.28 16.63
C LEU A 247 -17.18 -8.62 17.08
N VAL A 248 -17.21 -7.84 18.17
CA VAL A 248 -16.03 -7.17 18.73
C VAL A 248 -14.97 -8.20 19.13
N GLU A 249 -15.38 -9.27 19.81
CA GLU A 249 -14.48 -10.36 20.20
C GLU A 249 -13.84 -11.03 18.98
N THR A 250 -14.62 -11.31 17.93
CA THR A 250 -14.12 -11.88 16.69
C THR A 250 -13.05 -10.99 16.04
N ILE A 251 -13.27 -9.67 16.03
CA ILE A 251 -12.29 -8.70 15.52
C ILE A 251 -11.02 -8.70 16.37
N GLU A 252 -11.14 -8.79 17.69
CA GLU A 252 -9.98 -8.86 18.58
C GLU A 252 -9.17 -10.16 18.38
N GLN A 253 -9.84 -11.30 18.20
CA GLN A 253 -9.17 -12.56 17.83
C GLN A 253 -8.46 -12.46 16.47
N ILE A 254 -9.06 -11.79 15.48
CA ILE A 254 -8.40 -11.50 14.20
C ILE A 254 -7.18 -10.62 14.42
N ASN A 255 -7.27 -9.57 15.25
CA ASN A 255 -6.16 -8.67 15.56
C ASN A 255 -5.01 -9.41 16.26
N GLN A 256 -5.30 -10.32 17.18
CA GLN A 256 -4.28 -11.18 17.81
C GLN A 256 -3.57 -12.05 16.77
N LYS A 257 -4.32 -12.69 15.86
CA LYS A 257 -3.75 -13.47 14.74
C LYS A 257 -2.90 -12.59 13.81
N LEU A 258 -3.37 -11.40 13.47
CA LEU A 258 -2.62 -10.46 12.63
C LEU A 258 -1.32 -10.02 13.30
N ARG A 259 -1.36 -9.75 14.60
CA ARG A 259 -0.17 -9.41 15.39
C ARG A 259 0.83 -10.55 15.39
N HIS A 260 0.39 -11.77 15.69
CA HIS A 260 1.26 -12.94 15.71
C HIS A 260 1.92 -13.22 14.34
N ASN A 261 1.14 -13.12 13.26
CA ASN A 261 1.57 -13.54 11.93
C ASN A 261 2.34 -12.47 11.12
N TYR A 262 2.11 -11.18 11.40
CA TYR A 262 2.60 -10.11 10.52
C TYR A 262 3.39 -9.01 11.24
N TRP A 263 3.37 -8.95 12.57
CA TRP A 263 4.15 -7.95 13.30
C TRP A 263 5.56 -8.50 13.59
N PRO A 264 6.59 -7.63 13.61
CA PRO A 264 7.93 -8.05 14.05
C PRO A 264 7.87 -8.57 15.49
N GLN A 265 8.45 -9.76 15.74
CA GLN A 265 8.60 -10.30 17.11
C GLN A 265 9.85 -9.70 17.80
N GLU A 266 9.94 -9.84 19.12
CA GLU A 266 10.97 -9.19 19.97
C GLU A 266 12.41 -9.55 19.61
N ASP A 267 12.62 -10.69 18.95
CA ASP A 267 13.89 -11.17 18.42
C ASP A 267 14.25 -10.57 17.03
N GLY A 268 13.45 -9.63 16.52
CA GLY A 268 13.69 -8.91 15.27
C GLY A 268 13.47 -9.75 14.00
N LYS A 269 13.01 -10.99 14.15
CA LYS A 269 12.64 -11.86 13.03
C LYS A 269 11.21 -11.51 12.59
N LEU A 270 11.05 -11.24 11.30
CA LEU A 270 9.73 -11.16 10.68
C LEU A 270 9.19 -12.59 10.56
N PRO A 271 7.95 -12.89 11.00
CA PRO A 271 7.34 -14.19 10.76
C PRO A 271 7.27 -14.48 9.26
N VAL A 272 7.12 -15.75 8.87
CA VAL A 272 7.13 -16.22 7.46
C VAL A 272 6.13 -15.47 6.56
N GLY A 273 5.06 -14.88 7.13
CA GLY A 273 4.12 -14.00 6.44
C GLY A 273 4.56 -12.53 6.25
N GLY A 274 5.58 -12.07 6.98
CA GLY A 274 6.21 -10.75 6.89
C GLY A 274 7.50 -10.71 6.04
N GLU A 275 8.10 -11.87 5.72
CA GLU A 275 9.25 -11.97 4.83
C GLU A 275 8.85 -11.96 3.34
N TRP A 276 8.99 -10.80 2.70
CA TRP A 276 8.74 -10.65 1.27
C TRP A 276 9.89 -11.25 0.44
N ARG A 277 9.79 -12.54 0.12
CA ARG A 277 10.66 -13.21 -0.86
C ARG A 277 10.31 -12.75 -2.28
N VAL A 278 11.33 -12.28 -3.02
CA VAL A 278 11.17 -11.98 -4.45
C VAL A 278 11.37 -13.26 -5.24
N ASN A 279 10.27 -13.84 -5.73
CA ASN A 279 10.29 -15.01 -6.61
C ASN A 279 10.17 -14.59 -8.08
N VAL A 280 11.12 -15.02 -8.91
CA VAL A 280 11.07 -14.83 -10.36
C VAL A 280 10.96 -16.20 -11.06
N PRO A 281 10.04 -16.37 -12.04
CA PRO A 281 9.94 -17.61 -12.80
C PRO A 281 11.24 -17.96 -13.55
N LYS A 282 11.55 -19.26 -13.65
CA LYS A 282 12.69 -19.78 -14.45
C LYS A 282 12.54 -19.53 -15.95
N THR A 283 11.32 -19.21 -16.42
CA THR A 283 11.04 -18.90 -17.81
C THR A 283 10.22 -17.62 -17.95
N ARG A 284 10.50 -16.80 -18.95
CA ARG A 284 9.81 -15.51 -19.17
C ARG A 284 9.69 -15.21 -20.66
N ARG A 285 8.48 -14.88 -21.12
CA ARG A 285 8.24 -14.37 -22.48
C ARG A 285 8.58 -12.88 -22.53
N THR A 286 9.48 -12.47 -23.41
CA THR A 286 9.91 -11.06 -23.54
C THR A 286 10.50 -10.82 -24.93
N TYR A 287 10.57 -9.55 -25.35
CA TYR A 287 11.12 -9.16 -26.65
C TYR A 287 12.58 -9.59 -26.82
N CYS A 288 12.89 -10.32 -27.89
CA CYS A 288 14.25 -10.68 -28.26
C CYS A 288 14.80 -9.69 -29.30
N LYS A 289 15.94 -9.04 -28.99
CA LYS A 289 16.60 -8.07 -29.86
C LYS A 289 17.50 -8.70 -30.94
N SER A 290 17.64 -10.04 -30.97
CA SER A 290 18.44 -10.69 -32.02
C SER A 290 17.88 -10.37 -33.39
N LYS A 291 18.76 -10.23 -34.38
CA LYS A 291 18.38 -9.96 -35.77
C LYS A 291 17.43 -11.04 -36.30
N ASP A 292 17.61 -12.28 -35.86
CA ASP A 292 16.84 -13.46 -36.29
C ASP A 292 15.45 -13.57 -35.64
N CYS A 293 15.21 -12.87 -34.52
CA CYS A 293 13.96 -12.95 -33.79
C CYS A 293 13.10 -11.71 -33.97
N LYS A 294 13.58 -10.54 -33.53
CA LYS A 294 12.84 -9.26 -33.44
C LYS A 294 11.37 -9.39 -32.98
N LYS A 295 11.08 -10.34 -32.09
CA LYS A 295 9.73 -10.65 -31.58
C LYS A 295 9.77 -11.16 -30.15
N HIS A 296 8.61 -11.26 -29.51
CA HIS A 296 8.49 -11.83 -28.18
C HIS A 296 8.73 -13.34 -28.21
N GLN A 297 9.72 -13.80 -27.45
CA GLN A 297 10.14 -15.21 -27.41
C GLN A 297 10.27 -15.68 -25.96
N GLN A 298 10.21 -16.99 -25.74
CA GLN A 298 10.46 -17.58 -24.43
C GLN A 298 11.94 -17.47 -24.09
N HIS A 299 12.26 -16.96 -22.89
CA HIS A 299 13.63 -16.86 -22.38
C HIS A 299 13.80 -17.73 -21.14
N LYS A 300 14.92 -18.46 -21.07
CA LYS A 300 15.39 -19.10 -19.84
C LYS A 300 16.01 -18.03 -18.95
N VAL A 301 15.52 -17.91 -17.74
CA VAL A 301 15.97 -16.92 -16.75
C VAL A 301 17.00 -17.60 -15.86
N THR A 302 18.16 -16.96 -15.68
CA THR A 302 19.21 -17.37 -14.74
C THR A 302 19.70 -16.16 -13.96
N GLN A 303 20.24 -16.35 -12.76
CA GLN A 303 20.87 -15.27 -12.01
C GLN A 303 22.27 -15.00 -12.58
N TYR A 304 22.60 -13.74 -12.84
CA TYR A 304 23.96 -13.35 -13.22
C TYR A 304 24.92 -13.60 -12.05
N LYS A 305 26.06 -14.21 -12.36
CA LYS A 305 27.21 -14.34 -11.45
C LYS A 305 28.40 -13.64 -12.11
N ALA A 306 29.14 -12.87 -11.33
CA ALA A 306 30.40 -12.30 -11.80
C ALA A 306 31.39 -13.44 -12.08
N GLY A 307 32.04 -13.40 -13.24
CA GLY A 307 33.08 -14.35 -13.59
C GLY A 307 34.39 -14.08 -12.82
N LYS A 308 35.34 -15.01 -12.92
CA LYS A 308 36.71 -14.83 -12.42
C LYS A 308 37.36 -13.63 -13.12
N ALA A 309 37.99 -12.74 -12.35
CA ALA A 309 38.70 -11.59 -12.90
C ALA A 309 39.89 -12.04 -13.77
N SER A 310 39.99 -11.50 -14.99
CA SER A 310 41.11 -11.78 -15.89
C SER A 310 42.38 -11.02 -15.47
N LEU A 311 43.52 -11.71 -15.47
CA LEU A 311 44.83 -11.13 -15.15
C LEU A 311 45.40 -10.27 -16.27
N TYR A 312 45.02 -10.56 -17.52
CA TYR A 312 45.57 -9.89 -18.71
C TYR A 312 44.86 -8.58 -19.06
N ALA A 313 43.78 -8.24 -18.34
CA ALA A 313 43.10 -6.96 -18.48
C ALA A 313 44.09 -5.81 -18.23
N GLN A 314 44.05 -4.77 -19.07
CA GLN A 314 45.01 -3.66 -19.04
C GLN A 314 45.12 -3.03 -17.63
N GLY A 315 43.99 -2.85 -16.95
CA GLY A 315 43.96 -2.30 -15.58
C GLY A 315 44.68 -3.18 -14.55
N LYS A 316 44.55 -4.50 -14.67
CA LYS A 316 45.21 -5.46 -13.78
C LYS A 316 46.73 -5.50 -14.05
N ARG A 317 47.16 -5.61 -15.32
CA ARG A 317 48.58 -5.53 -15.70
C ARG A 317 49.26 -4.24 -15.19
N ARG A 318 48.57 -3.10 -15.34
CA ARG A 318 49.08 -1.81 -14.85
C ARG A 318 49.15 -1.75 -13.32
N TYR A 319 48.14 -2.27 -12.63
CA TYR A 319 48.13 -2.32 -11.17
C TYR A 319 49.26 -3.21 -10.65
N ASP A 320 49.45 -4.40 -11.22
CA ASP A 320 50.50 -5.33 -10.79
C ASP A 320 51.89 -4.77 -10.99
N ARG A 321 52.16 -4.14 -12.15
CA ARG A 321 53.42 -3.43 -12.40
C ARG A 321 53.64 -2.23 -11.46
N LYS A 322 52.57 -1.56 -11.03
CA LYS A 322 52.68 -0.46 -10.05
C LYS A 322 52.92 -1.01 -8.64
N GLN A 323 52.35 -2.17 -8.34
CA GLN A 323 52.38 -2.79 -7.02
C GLN A 323 53.68 -3.55 -6.75
N SER A 324 54.49 -3.84 -7.79
CA SER A 324 55.81 -4.48 -7.65
C SER A 324 56.86 -3.54 -7.07
N GLY A 325 57.79 -4.09 -6.27
CA GLY A 325 58.86 -3.33 -5.62
C GLY A 325 58.49 -2.92 -4.19
N TYR A 326 59.11 -1.85 -3.70
CA TYR A 326 58.92 -1.32 -2.34
C TYR A 326 57.90 -0.17 -2.31
N GLY A 327 57.30 0.12 -1.14
CA GLY A 327 56.37 1.25 -0.97
C GLY A 327 54.92 0.87 -0.63
N GLY A 328 54.63 -0.42 -0.41
CA GLY A 328 53.33 -0.87 0.12
C GLY A 328 52.17 -0.74 -0.87
N GLN A 329 50.95 -0.59 -0.35
CA GLN A 329 49.71 -0.59 -1.15
C GLN A 329 49.58 0.70 -2.00
N THR A 330 49.59 0.56 -3.34
CA THR A 330 49.71 1.70 -4.26
C THR A 330 48.39 2.30 -4.77
N LYS A 331 47.26 1.65 -4.44
CA LYS A 331 45.90 2.08 -4.80
C LYS A 331 44.95 2.03 -3.60
N PRO A 332 44.00 2.97 -3.49
CA PRO A 332 43.06 3.01 -2.36
C PRO A 332 42.25 1.73 -2.22
N VAL A 333 42.06 1.29 -0.98
CA VAL A 333 41.15 0.19 -0.61
C VAL A 333 39.91 0.80 0.03
N PHE A 334 38.72 0.42 -0.46
CA PHE A 334 37.48 0.98 0.04
C PHE A 334 36.97 0.24 1.29
N HIS A 335 36.93 0.93 2.44
CA HIS A 335 36.53 0.37 3.73
C HIS A 335 35.08 0.70 4.16
N LYS A 336 34.51 1.84 3.71
CA LYS A 336 33.21 2.35 4.20
C LYS A 336 32.01 1.76 3.45
N LYS A 337 31.85 0.43 3.47
CA LYS A 337 30.73 -0.26 2.80
C LYS A 337 29.41 -0.07 3.57
N ALA A 338 28.50 0.76 3.05
CA ALA A 338 27.19 1.00 3.67
C ALA A 338 26.04 0.13 3.13
N LYS A 339 26.19 -0.47 1.94
CA LYS A 339 25.09 -1.22 1.30
C LYS A 339 25.10 -2.69 1.74
N THR A 340 24.01 -3.15 2.33
CA THR A 340 23.79 -4.53 2.78
C THR A 340 23.28 -5.47 1.68
N THR A 341 22.73 -4.92 0.60
CA THR A 341 22.18 -5.69 -0.54
C THR A 341 22.91 -5.37 -1.84
N LYS A 342 22.64 -6.14 -2.90
CA LYS A 342 23.10 -5.88 -4.27
C LYS A 342 21.90 -5.84 -5.22
N LYS A 343 22.01 -5.13 -6.35
CA LYS A 343 21.02 -5.23 -7.43
C LYS A 343 21.18 -6.61 -8.08
N ILE A 344 20.13 -7.42 -8.08
CA ILE A 344 20.14 -8.71 -8.76
C ILE A 344 19.98 -8.48 -10.25
N VAL A 345 20.85 -9.10 -11.05
CA VAL A 345 20.77 -9.05 -12.50
C VAL A 345 20.36 -10.43 -13.01
N LEU A 346 19.31 -10.47 -13.83
CA LEU A 346 18.85 -11.67 -14.50
C LEU A 346 19.52 -11.77 -15.87
N ARG A 347 20.04 -12.95 -16.21
CA ARG A 347 20.48 -13.31 -17.56
C ARG A 347 19.34 -14.07 -18.24
N LEU A 348 18.81 -13.48 -19.30
CA LEU A 348 17.71 -14.00 -20.10
C LEU A 348 18.28 -14.56 -21.40
N GLU A 349 18.20 -15.87 -21.59
CA GLU A 349 18.65 -16.57 -22.79
C GLU A 349 17.46 -16.95 -23.66
N CYS A 350 17.41 -16.45 -24.89
CA CYS A 350 16.35 -16.77 -25.84
C CYS A 350 16.41 -18.25 -26.22
N THR A 351 15.28 -18.94 -26.14
CA THR A 351 15.18 -20.36 -26.51
C THR A 351 15.43 -20.61 -28.00
N ALA A 352 14.98 -19.68 -28.87
CA ALA A 352 15.10 -19.77 -30.33
C ALA A 352 16.51 -19.43 -30.85
N CYS A 353 17.01 -18.21 -30.61
CA CYS A 353 18.28 -17.74 -31.19
C CYS A 353 19.48 -17.80 -30.23
N LYS A 354 19.31 -18.30 -28.99
CA LYS A 354 20.34 -18.33 -27.93
C LYS A 354 20.96 -16.99 -27.54
N ALA A 355 20.45 -15.88 -28.09
CA ALA A 355 20.87 -14.55 -27.70
C ALA A 355 20.59 -14.29 -26.22
N LYS A 356 21.53 -13.64 -25.56
CA LYS A 356 21.50 -13.38 -24.12
C LYS A 356 21.33 -11.89 -23.87
N LYS A 357 20.42 -11.52 -22.97
CA LYS A 357 20.27 -10.14 -22.49
C LYS A 357 20.24 -10.10 -20.96
N GLN A 358 20.64 -8.97 -20.40
CA GLN A 358 20.63 -8.75 -18.96
C GLN A 358 19.48 -7.83 -18.56
N LEU A 359 18.85 -8.11 -17.41
CA LEU A 359 17.82 -7.28 -16.81
C LEU A 359 18.13 -7.08 -15.33
N ALA A 360 18.39 -5.84 -14.91
CA ALA A 360 18.61 -5.52 -13.51
C ALA A 360 17.28 -5.34 -12.78
N LEU A 361 17.14 -6.00 -11.63
CA LEU A 361 16.05 -5.79 -10.69
C LEU A 361 16.39 -4.69 -9.68
N LYS A 362 15.37 -4.27 -8.93
CA LYS A 362 15.58 -3.46 -7.71
C LYS A 362 16.31 -4.31 -6.64
N ARG A 363 16.90 -3.64 -5.65
CA ARG A 363 17.59 -4.32 -4.53
C ARG A 363 16.55 -5.06 -3.68
N CYS A 364 16.85 -6.30 -3.29
CA CYS A 364 16.08 -7.04 -2.28
C CYS A 364 17.04 -7.84 -1.38
N LYS A 365 16.58 -8.22 -0.19
CA LYS A 365 17.33 -9.05 0.77
C LYS A 365 17.27 -10.53 0.39
N HIS A 366 16.08 -11.03 0.04
CA HIS A 366 15.85 -12.42 -0.35
C HIS A 366 15.35 -12.52 -1.80
N PHE A 367 15.99 -13.39 -2.58
CA PHE A 367 15.66 -13.64 -3.98
C PHE A 367 15.71 -15.13 -4.28
N GLU A 368 14.67 -15.62 -4.95
CA GLU A 368 14.58 -16.99 -5.41
C GLU A 368 14.17 -17.06 -6.88
N LEU A 369 14.68 -18.07 -7.58
CA LEU A 369 14.42 -18.30 -8.99
C LEU A 369 13.68 -19.62 -9.17
N GLY A 370 12.39 -19.53 -9.51
CA GLY A 370 11.50 -20.67 -9.70
C GLY A 370 11.10 -21.35 -8.40
N GLY A 371 10.81 -20.55 -7.36
CA GLY A 371 10.06 -21.03 -6.20
C GLY A 371 8.60 -21.28 -6.57
N ASP A 372 7.85 -21.90 -5.66
CA ASP A 372 6.45 -22.20 -5.89
C ASP A 372 5.61 -20.93 -6.03
N LYS A 373 4.62 -21.00 -6.91
CA LYS A 373 3.60 -19.95 -6.98
C LYS A 373 2.78 -20.04 -5.70
N LYS A 374 2.49 -18.91 -5.09
CA LYS A 374 1.59 -18.85 -3.93
C LYS A 374 0.24 -19.46 -4.31
N THR A 375 -0.16 -20.52 -3.61
CA THR A 375 -1.46 -21.18 -3.76
C THR A 375 -2.55 -20.24 -3.26
N LYS A 376 -3.65 -20.10 -4.02
CA LYS A 376 -4.79 -19.27 -3.59
C LYS A 376 -5.64 -20.08 -2.60
N GLY A 377 -5.91 -19.54 -1.41
CA GLY A 377 -6.84 -20.13 -0.45
C GLY A 377 -6.40 -21.45 0.18
N ALA A 378 -5.10 -21.78 0.14
CA ALA A 378 -4.60 -22.94 0.86
C ALA A 378 -4.59 -22.66 2.36
N ALA A 379 -5.17 -23.56 3.15
CA ALA A 379 -5.04 -23.54 4.60
C ALA A 379 -3.55 -23.60 4.99
N LEU A 380 -3.16 -22.83 5.99
CA LEU A 380 -1.82 -22.91 6.56
C LEU A 380 -1.67 -24.29 7.20
N VAL A 381 -0.72 -25.09 6.67
CA VAL A 381 -0.35 -26.37 7.27
C VAL A 381 0.62 -26.03 8.41
N PHE A 382 0.22 -26.37 9.64
CA PHE A 382 1.00 -26.15 10.86
C PHE A 382 2.03 -27.25 11.07
#